data_AF-A0A895YKS1-F1
#
_entry.id   AF-A0A895YKS1-F1
#
_cell.length_a   1.000
_cell.length_b   1.000
_cell.length_c   1.000
_cell.angle_alpha   90.00
_cell.angle_beta   90.00
_cell.angle_gamma   90.00
#
_symmetry.space_group_name_H-M   'P 1'
#
loop_
_entity.id
_entity.type
_entity.pdbx_description
1 polymer ?
#
loop_
_entity_poly.entity_id
_entity_poly.type
_entity_poly.pdbx_seq_one_letter_code
_entity_poly.pdbx_strand_id
1 'polypeptide(L)'
;MLSQALTRAKQTGVRTVARWPVYRALPPSGLRTYAAIKYLHENSTPEALVSYLRNVGVPVRPLSAALVAARAVFRAGHDELLDEALTTLAERYPHAGAVPALRADLESFHGRYEPALAAAEQADRLAPGSPAGLARVVKLNYRVRPVEAADEAAAAAVPRFPRSPELMWQVALACASADQYARVAAAWQDRPDPAPDDLLPVVRQLATAASRGGEVTAAIGWYRAAIDLLTSGTVRTAPKPRTTTLAGLGARRAIEDLCRVLDGAGVRFFFAAGTALGLIRQGRPLAADGDIDLGVFAEDWDRAALLELFTRDPAFDLDLHPQTEKVGLRHRGGSPVDIFRFYPDGDKVFHDGVFVRWWNSPFEITRREIGGQSVPLPADPERYLVENYGPEWRTPWPGFDAFTDDAPNLEVTRPEFQRLHFTRRAYERLAVGDRAAADQELARAADPAAG
;
A
#
# COMPACT_ATOMS: atom_id res chain seq x y z
N MET A 1 19.87 43.46 -6.36
CA MET A 1 18.40 43.49 -6.30
C MET A 1 17.70 43.16 -7.63
N LEU A 2 18.21 43.59 -8.81
CA LEU A 2 17.62 43.24 -10.12
C LEU A 2 17.63 41.74 -10.47
N SER A 3 18.68 40.99 -10.07
CA SER A 3 18.79 39.54 -10.32
C SER A 3 17.73 38.69 -9.57
N GLN A 4 17.40 39.06 -8.34
CA GLN A 4 16.36 38.37 -7.55
C GLN A 4 14.93 38.70 -8.05
N ALA A 5 14.71 39.91 -8.58
CA ALA A 5 13.43 40.31 -9.18
C ALA A 5 13.16 39.57 -10.51
N LEU A 6 14.18 39.41 -11.36
CA LEU A 6 14.11 38.62 -12.59
C LEU A 6 13.89 37.12 -12.34
N THR A 7 14.46 36.59 -11.25
CA THR A 7 14.30 35.19 -10.85
C THR A 7 12.90 34.93 -10.30
N ARG A 8 12.34 35.85 -9.49
CA ARG A 8 10.93 35.80 -9.04
C ARG A 8 9.95 35.96 -10.21
N ALA A 9 10.19 36.86 -11.16
CA ALA A 9 9.33 37.04 -12.33
C ALA A 9 9.31 35.80 -13.25
N LYS A 10 10.45 35.12 -13.45
CA LYS A 10 10.50 33.81 -14.15
C LYS A 10 9.76 32.72 -13.38
N GLN A 11 9.90 32.65 -12.05
CA GLN A 11 9.18 31.66 -11.23
C GLN A 11 7.66 31.91 -11.19
N THR A 12 7.22 33.17 -11.17
CA THR A 12 5.79 33.54 -11.25
C THR A 12 5.23 33.30 -12.64
N GLY A 13 5.97 33.63 -13.72
CA GLY A 13 5.58 33.32 -15.10
C GLY A 13 5.43 31.82 -15.38
N VAL A 14 6.36 31.00 -14.88
CA VAL A 14 6.26 29.52 -14.98
C VAL A 14 5.07 28.97 -14.18
N ARG A 15 4.75 29.55 -13.02
CA ARG A 15 3.56 29.19 -12.22
C ARG A 15 2.24 29.60 -12.88
N THR A 16 2.20 30.74 -13.57
CA THR A 16 0.99 31.21 -14.27
C THR A 16 0.77 30.43 -15.57
N VAL A 17 1.84 30.09 -16.31
CA VAL A 17 1.77 29.26 -17.53
C VAL A 17 1.39 27.80 -17.21
N ALA A 18 1.77 27.27 -16.05
CA ALA A 18 1.39 25.93 -15.61
C ALA A 18 -0.12 25.75 -15.40
N ARG A 19 -0.90 26.84 -15.20
CA ARG A 19 -2.36 26.77 -15.01
C ARG A 19 -3.17 26.83 -16.31
N TRP A 20 -2.57 27.23 -17.43
CA TRP A 20 -3.24 27.34 -18.73
C TRP A 20 -2.86 26.19 -19.66
N PRO A 21 -3.79 25.61 -20.44
CA PRO A 21 -3.52 24.49 -21.34
C PRO A 21 -2.78 24.96 -22.61
N VAL A 22 -1.58 25.53 -22.44
CA VAL A 22 -0.76 26.15 -23.51
C VAL A 22 -0.46 25.17 -24.64
N TYR A 23 -0.42 23.86 -24.34
CA TYR A 23 -0.28 22.82 -25.34
C TYR A 23 -1.37 22.84 -26.42
N ARG A 24 -2.57 23.40 -26.16
CA ARG A 24 -3.64 23.52 -27.16
C ARG A 24 -3.29 24.51 -28.27
N ALA A 25 -2.44 25.49 -27.99
CA ALA A 25 -1.98 26.49 -28.95
C ALA A 25 -0.70 26.07 -29.70
N LEU A 26 -0.07 24.96 -29.31
CA LEU A 26 1.13 24.46 -29.99
C LEU A 26 0.75 23.67 -31.26
N PRO A 27 1.53 23.76 -32.34
CA PRO A 27 1.34 22.91 -33.51
C PRO A 27 1.59 21.43 -33.15
N PRO A 28 0.97 20.45 -33.86
CA PRO A 28 1.25 19.03 -33.67
C PRO A 28 2.76 18.76 -33.74
N SER A 29 3.36 18.38 -32.61
CA SER A 29 4.80 18.24 -32.46
C SER A 29 5.11 17.49 -31.16
N GLY A 30 6.33 16.95 -31.04
CA GLY A 30 6.78 16.35 -29.77
C GLY A 30 6.74 17.33 -28.59
N LEU A 31 6.95 18.64 -28.85
CA LEU A 31 6.83 19.69 -27.84
C LEU A 31 5.39 19.85 -27.34
N ARG A 32 4.41 19.78 -28.25
CA ARG A 32 2.98 19.78 -27.89
C ARG A 32 2.63 18.59 -27.01
N THR A 33 3.07 17.39 -27.40
CA THR A 33 2.84 16.15 -26.63
C THR A 33 3.44 16.26 -25.23
N TYR A 34 4.67 16.74 -25.12
CA TYR A 34 5.33 16.95 -23.84
C TYR A 34 4.60 17.97 -22.96
N ALA A 35 4.24 19.13 -23.52
CA ALA A 35 3.53 20.18 -22.78
C ALA A 35 2.14 19.71 -22.33
N ALA A 36 1.45 18.91 -23.14
CA ALA A 36 0.17 18.32 -22.81
C ALA A 36 0.28 17.34 -21.65
N ILE A 37 1.26 16.43 -21.68
CA ILE A 37 1.46 15.43 -20.62
C ILE A 37 1.77 16.11 -19.30
N LYS A 38 2.71 17.07 -19.30
CA LYS A 38 3.06 17.82 -18.09
C LYS A 38 1.85 18.57 -17.54
N TYR A 39 1.12 19.27 -18.40
CA TYR A 39 -0.06 20.02 -18.00
C TYR A 39 -1.16 19.11 -17.43
N LEU A 40 -1.52 18.05 -18.15
CA LEU A 40 -2.61 17.14 -17.78
C LEU A 40 -2.26 16.33 -16.52
N HIS A 41 -0.99 15.94 -16.36
CA HIS A 41 -0.52 15.28 -15.14
C HIS A 41 -0.60 16.20 -13.91
N GLU A 42 -0.24 17.48 -14.06
CA GLU A 42 -0.20 18.43 -12.95
C GLU A 42 -1.57 19.09 -12.65
N ASN A 43 -2.46 19.21 -13.64
CA ASN A 43 -3.64 20.07 -13.58
C ASN A 43 -4.95 19.43 -14.08
N SER A 44 -4.96 18.14 -14.41
CA SER A 44 -6.16 17.46 -14.89
C SER A 44 -6.31 16.08 -14.27
N THR A 45 -7.40 15.39 -14.61
CA THR A 45 -7.63 14.03 -14.11
C THR A 45 -6.74 13.02 -14.87
N PRO A 46 -6.35 11.90 -14.25
CA PRO A 46 -5.62 10.83 -14.92
C PRO A 46 -6.28 10.37 -16.23
N GLU A 47 -7.62 10.35 -16.27
CA GLU A 47 -8.41 9.95 -17.43
C GLU A 47 -8.24 10.92 -18.62
N ALA A 48 -8.08 12.21 -18.34
CA ALA A 48 -7.82 13.21 -19.37
C ALA A 48 -6.44 13.02 -20.01
N LEU A 49 -5.41 12.73 -19.20
CA LEU A 49 -4.07 12.39 -19.69
C LEU A 49 -4.09 11.13 -20.56
N VAL A 50 -4.81 10.11 -20.11
CA VAL A 50 -4.93 8.83 -20.83
C VAL A 50 -5.68 9.00 -22.15
N SER A 51 -6.80 9.73 -22.15
CA SER A 51 -7.56 10.03 -23.35
C SER A 51 -6.70 10.77 -24.39
N TYR A 52 -5.88 11.71 -23.93
CA TYR A 52 -4.91 12.37 -24.79
C TYR A 52 -3.88 11.39 -25.37
N LEU A 53 -3.27 10.56 -24.53
CA LEU A 53 -2.23 9.59 -24.92
C LEU A 53 -2.73 8.52 -25.89
N ARG A 54 -4.00 8.09 -25.81
CA ARG A 54 -4.60 7.18 -26.80
C ARG A 54 -4.59 7.76 -28.21
N ASN A 55 -4.78 9.06 -28.33
CA ASN A 55 -4.85 9.72 -29.64
C ASN A 55 -3.47 10.02 -30.23
N VAL A 56 -2.47 10.28 -29.38
CA VAL A 56 -1.14 10.75 -29.82
C VAL A 56 0.00 9.77 -29.59
N GLY A 57 -0.27 8.63 -28.94
CA GLY A 57 0.73 7.66 -28.49
C GLY A 57 1.49 8.09 -27.23
N VAL A 58 2.20 7.14 -26.61
CA VAL A 58 3.15 7.45 -25.52
C VAL A 58 4.40 8.08 -26.12
N PRO A 59 4.85 9.25 -25.65
CA PRO A 59 6.09 9.82 -26.16
C PRO A 59 7.27 8.93 -25.76
N VAL A 60 8.27 8.85 -26.63
CA VAL A 60 9.51 8.11 -26.38
C VAL A 60 10.69 9.03 -26.07
N ARG A 61 10.48 10.35 -26.00
CA ARG A 61 11.46 11.37 -25.59
C ARG A 61 10.78 12.59 -24.95
N PRO A 62 11.44 13.25 -23.97
CA PRO A 62 12.57 12.75 -23.18
C PRO A 62 12.13 11.62 -22.23
N LEU A 63 13.08 10.78 -21.79
CA LEU A 63 12.81 9.58 -20.96
C LEU A 63 11.93 9.87 -19.74
N SER A 64 12.14 10.99 -19.05
CA SER A 64 11.34 11.36 -17.87
C SER A 64 9.85 11.52 -18.20
N ALA A 65 9.52 12.19 -19.31
CA ALA A 65 8.14 12.35 -19.76
C ALA A 65 7.54 11.04 -20.25
N ALA A 66 8.36 10.25 -20.95
CA ALA A 66 7.97 8.94 -21.44
C ALA A 66 7.58 8.01 -20.29
N LEU A 67 8.36 7.98 -19.21
CA LEU A 67 8.07 7.16 -18.03
C LEU A 67 6.82 7.64 -17.28
N VAL A 68 6.57 8.96 -17.20
CA VAL A 68 5.33 9.49 -16.61
C VAL A 68 4.12 9.05 -17.43
N ALA A 69 4.19 9.19 -18.75
CA ALA A 69 3.12 8.78 -19.66
C ALA A 69 2.91 7.25 -19.63
N ALA A 70 3.98 6.46 -19.70
CA ALA A 70 3.92 5.00 -19.61
C ALA A 70 3.28 4.54 -18.29
N ARG A 71 3.63 5.16 -17.15
CA ARG A 71 2.97 4.86 -15.86
C ARG A 71 1.49 5.24 -15.85
N ALA A 72 1.11 6.34 -16.51
CA ALA A 72 -0.30 6.71 -16.64
C ALA A 72 -1.08 5.69 -17.48
N VAL A 73 -0.49 5.23 -18.59
CA VAL A 73 -1.05 4.18 -19.46
C VAL A 73 -1.17 2.85 -18.73
N PHE A 74 -0.15 2.45 -17.96
CA PHE A 74 -0.19 1.29 -17.06
C PHE A 74 -1.36 1.38 -16.08
N ARG A 75 -1.44 2.50 -15.33
CA ARG A 75 -2.53 2.72 -14.38
C ARG A 75 -3.88 2.66 -15.06
N ALA A 76 -3.98 3.12 -16.30
CA ALA A 76 -5.19 3.10 -17.11
C ALA A 76 -5.56 1.73 -17.69
N GLY A 77 -4.65 0.76 -17.68
CA GLY A 77 -4.90 -0.56 -18.24
C GLY A 77 -4.88 -0.63 -19.77
N HIS A 78 -4.12 0.25 -20.42
CA HIS A 78 -3.91 0.22 -21.87
C HIS A 78 -2.64 -0.55 -22.20
N ASP A 79 -2.70 -1.86 -21.98
CA ASP A 79 -1.50 -2.70 -21.88
C ASP A 79 -0.77 -2.88 -23.23
N GLU A 80 -1.50 -2.94 -24.36
CA GLU A 80 -0.90 -2.96 -25.71
C GLU A 80 -0.08 -1.68 -25.98
N LEU A 81 -0.68 -0.51 -25.72
CA LEU A 81 -0.02 0.78 -25.89
C LEU A 81 1.19 0.93 -24.95
N LEU A 82 1.11 0.36 -23.74
CA LEU A 82 2.23 0.33 -22.80
C LEU A 82 3.36 -0.57 -23.31
N ASP A 83 3.01 -1.75 -23.82
CA ASP A 83 3.98 -2.73 -24.30
C ASP A 83 4.83 -2.16 -25.46
N GLU A 84 4.17 -1.57 -26.46
CA GLU A 84 4.82 -0.89 -27.59
C GLU A 84 5.76 0.23 -27.11
N ALA A 85 5.28 1.03 -26.15
CA ALA A 85 6.06 2.13 -25.59
C ALA A 85 7.30 1.63 -24.83
N LEU A 86 7.15 0.58 -24.01
CA LEU A 86 8.24 0.00 -23.24
C LEU A 86 9.29 -0.67 -24.15
N THR A 87 8.87 -1.33 -25.23
CA THR A 87 9.77 -1.90 -26.24
C THR A 87 10.60 -0.80 -26.89
N THR A 88 9.95 0.27 -27.37
CA THR A 88 10.65 1.41 -27.98
C THR A 88 11.58 2.13 -26.99
N LEU A 89 11.18 2.23 -25.72
CA LEU A 89 12.00 2.85 -24.67
C LEU A 89 13.21 2.00 -24.30
N ALA A 90 13.08 0.67 -24.29
CA ALA A 90 14.18 -0.25 -24.02
C ALA A 90 15.28 -0.15 -25.09
N GLU A 91 14.89 -0.10 -26.38
CA GLU A 91 15.82 0.10 -27.49
C GLU A 91 16.54 1.46 -27.40
N ARG A 92 15.80 2.51 -27.05
CA ARG A 92 16.32 3.89 -27.04
C ARG A 92 17.16 4.22 -25.80
N TYR A 93 16.83 3.60 -24.67
CA TYR A 93 17.45 3.85 -23.38
C TYR A 93 17.86 2.53 -22.71
N PRO A 94 18.79 1.77 -23.32
CA PRO A 94 19.16 0.42 -22.85
C PRO A 94 19.77 0.41 -21.44
N HIS A 95 20.27 1.55 -20.96
CA HIS A 95 20.86 1.70 -19.63
C HIS A 95 19.86 2.23 -18.57
N ALA A 96 18.62 2.52 -18.94
CA ALA A 96 17.64 3.08 -18.02
C ALA A 96 16.88 1.98 -17.27
N GLY A 97 17.32 1.65 -16.04
CA GLY A 97 16.68 0.62 -15.21
C GLY A 97 15.18 0.84 -14.91
N ALA A 98 14.69 2.07 -15.02
CA ALA A 98 13.27 2.38 -14.83
C ALA A 98 12.34 1.76 -15.89
N VAL A 99 12.85 1.46 -17.09
CA VAL A 99 12.07 0.81 -18.18
C VAL A 99 11.80 -0.66 -17.84
N PRO A 100 12.80 -1.52 -17.60
CA PRO A 100 12.56 -2.89 -17.19
C PRO A 100 11.86 -2.99 -15.81
N ALA A 101 11.99 -1.99 -14.93
CA ALA A 101 11.20 -1.95 -13.70
C ALA A 101 9.69 -1.82 -13.96
N LEU A 102 9.27 -0.98 -14.92
CA LEU A 102 7.87 -0.85 -15.30
C LEU A 102 7.38 -2.07 -16.12
N ARG A 103 8.27 -2.69 -16.90
CA ARG A 103 8.01 -3.99 -17.54
C ARG A 103 7.70 -5.05 -16.49
N ALA A 104 8.50 -5.15 -15.43
CA ALA A 104 8.27 -6.09 -14.34
C ALA A 104 6.90 -5.89 -13.66
N ASP A 105 6.48 -4.63 -13.46
CA ASP A 105 5.15 -4.32 -12.94
C ASP A 105 4.06 -4.81 -13.92
N LEU A 106 4.18 -4.55 -15.22
CA LEU A 106 3.23 -5.04 -16.23
C LEU A 106 3.11 -6.56 -16.24
N GLU A 107 4.24 -7.29 -16.27
CA GLU A 107 4.23 -8.75 -16.27
C GLU A 107 3.60 -9.33 -14.99
N SER A 108 3.90 -8.73 -13.83
CA SER A 108 3.35 -9.18 -12.53
C SER A 108 1.83 -9.07 -12.49
N PHE A 109 1.27 -7.96 -12.97
CA PHE A 109 -0.18 -7.75 -13.03
C PHE A 109 -0.89 -8.69 -14.01
N HIS A 110 -0.15 -9.36 -14.90
CA HIS A 110 -0.71 -10.41 -15.76
C HIS A 110 -0.45 -11.82 -15.22
N GLY A 111 0.01 -11.94 -13.97
CA GLY A 111 0.37 -13.23 -13.36
C GLY A 111 1.59 -13.90 -13.98
N ARG A 112 2.35 -13.20 -14.83
CA ARG A 112 3.57 -13.73 -15.49
C ARG A 112 4.79 -13.41 -14.64
N TYR A 113 4.97 -14.16 -13.56
CA TYR A 113 5.98 -13.84 -12.54
C TYR A 113 7.42 -14.13 -12.98
N GLU A 114 7.68 -15.13 -13.83
CA GLU A 114 9.04 -15.43 -14.32
C GLU A 114 9.58 -14.31 -15.23
N PRO A 115 8.85 -13.83 -16.25
CA PRO A 115 9.26 -12.65 -17.01
C PRO A 115 9.36 -11.40 -16.13
N ALA A 116 8.46 -11.24 -15.15
CA ALA A 116 8.52 -10.13 -14.22
C ALA A 116 9.83 -10.12 -13.42
N LEU A 117 10.23 -11.28 -12.88
CA LEU A 117 11.47 -11.43 -12.11
C LEU A 117 12.68 -11.12 -12.99
N ALA A 118 12.73 -11.64 -14.22
CA ALA A 118 13.83 -11.38 -15.15
C ALA A 118 13.98 -9.87 -15.45
N ALA A 119 12.87 -9.18 -15.68
CA ALA A 119 12.85 -7.74 -15.89
C ALA A 119 13.25 -6.96 -14.62
N ALA A 120 12.82 -7.40 -13.43
CA ALA A 120 13.21 -6.78 -12.17
C ALA A 120 14.72 -6.95 -11.88
N GLU A 121 15.28 -8.13 -12.12
CA GLU A 121 16.73 -8.39 -12.00
C GLU A 121 17.52 -7.55 -13.02
N GLN A 122 17.02 -7.39 -14.24
CA GLN A 122 17.63 -6.47 -15.22
C GLN A 122 17.60 -5.02 -14.72
N ALA A 123 16.49 -4.58 -14.13
CA ALA A 123 16.38 -3.25 -13.55
C ALA A 123 17.37 -3.04 -12.40
N ASP A 124 17.54 -4.02 -11.50
CA ASP A 124 18.52 -3.98 -10.41
C ASP A 124 19.96 -3.92 -10.94
N ARG A 125 20.30 -4.73 -11.95
CA ARG A 125 21.63 -4.67 -12.59
C ARG A 125 21.94 -3.31 -13.21
N LEU A 126 20.94 -2.66 -13.81
CA LEU A 126 21.09 -1.33 -14.42
C LEU A 126 21.10 -0.20 -13.38
N ALA A 127 20.58 -0.43 -12.17
CA ALA A 127 20.50 0.55 -11.09
C ALA A 127 20.75 -0.11 -9.71
N PRO A 128 21.94 -0.67 -9.44
CA PRO A 128 22.21 -1.52 -8.28
C PRO A 128 22.15 -0.77 -6.93
N GLY A 129 22.15 0.56 -6.97
CA GLY A 129 21.97 1.45 -5.82
C GLY A 129 20.50 1.79 -5.52
N SER A 130 19.52 1.09 -6.12
CA SER A 130 18.10 1.34 -5.91
C SER A 130 17.47 0.35 -4.92
N PRO A 131 17.14 0.77 -3.67
CA PRO A 131 16.44 -0.10 -2.74
C PRO A 131 15.08 -0.57 -3.28
N ALA A 132 14.38 0.28 -4.02
CA ALA A 132 13.09 -0.05 -4.64
C ALA A 132 13.22 -1.06 -5.79
N GLY A 133 14.35 -1.07 -6.50
CA GLY A 133 14.69 -2.10 -7.49
C GLY A 133 14.87 -3.45 -6.81
N LEU A 134 15.74 -3.51 -5.80
CA LEU A 134 16.01 -4.73 -5.06
C LEU A 134 14.79 -5.25 -4.29
N ALA A 135 13.96 -4.36 -3.73
CA ALA A 135 12.71 -4.72 -3.07
C ALA A 135 11.75 -5.49 -4.00
N ARG A 136 11.69 -5.10 -5.29
CA ARG A 136 10.89 -5.79 -6.29
C ARG A 136 11.46 -7.17 -6.63
N VAL A 137 12.78 -7.29 -6.70
CA VAL A 137 13.46 -8.58 -6.87
C VAL A 137 13.16 -9.51 -5.70
N VAL A 138 13.24 -9.02 -4.46
CA VAL A 138 12.86 -9.80 -3.25
C VAL A 138 11.42 -10.28 -3.36
N LYS A 139 10.46 -9.38 -3.63
CA LYS A 139 9.04 -9.76 -3.79
C LYS A 139 8.85 -10.87 -4.81
N LEU A 140 9.47 -10.74 -5.99
CA LEU A 140 9.27 -11.66 -7.11
C LEU A 140 10.02 -12.98 -6.94
N ASN A 141 11.12 -13.01 -6.19
CA ASN A 141 11.80 -14.27 -5.85
C ASN A 141 10.85 -15.23 -5.12
N TYR A 142 10.07 -14.77 -4.14
CA TYR A 142 9.08 -15.62 -3.45
C TYR A 142 7.88 -16.04 -4.32
N ARG A 143 7.74 -15.49 -5.53
CA ARG A 143 6.71 -15.91 -6.49
C ARG A 143 7.21 -16.92 -7.52
N VAL A 144 8.53 -17.04 -7.69
CA VAL A 144 9.14 -17.78 -8.80
C VAL A 144 10.12 -18.85 -8.32
N ARG A 145 10.92 -18.52 -7.32
CA ARG A 145 11.99 -19.39 -6.82
C ARG A 145 11.47 -20.28 -5.69
N PRO A 146 12.11 -21.44 -5.44
CA PRO A 146 11.95 -22.17 -4.19
C PRO A 146 12.17 -21.25 -2.98
N VAL A 147 11.43 -21.50 -1.91
CA VAL A 147 11.41 -20.64 -0.71
C VAL A 147 12.81 -20.48 -0.13
N GLU A 148 13.61 -21.54 -0.11
CA GLU A 148 14.97 -21.53 0.45
C GLU A 148 15.89 -20.56 -0.31
N ALA A 149 15.82 -20.56 -1.64
CA ALA A 149 16.60 -19.64 -2.47
C ALA A 149 16.11 -18.20 -2.34
N ALA A 150 14.79 -18.01 -2.18
CA ALA A 150 14.22 -16.69 -1.94
C ALA A 150 14.60 -16.13 -0.55
N ASP A 151 14.64 -16.99 0.48
CA ASP A 151 15.11 -16.66 1.83
C ASP A 151 16.58 -16.21 1.83
N GLU A 152 17.46 -16.96 1.14
CA GLU A 152 18.87 -16.61 0.99
C GLU A 152 19.05 -15.27 0.29
N ALA A 153 18.32 -15.05 -0.82
CA ALA A 153 18.37 -13.79 -1.55
C ALA A 153 17.85 -12.60 -0.72
N ALA A 154 16.79 -12.80 0.07
CA ALA A 154 16.25 -11.78 0.96
C ALA A 154 17.23 -11.42 2.07
N ALA A 155 17.85 -12.41 2.72
CA ALA A 155 18.87 -12.19 3.75
C ALA A 155 20.09 -11.44 3.19
N ALA A 156 20.55 -11.82 1.99
CA ALA A 156 21.67 -11.13 1.32
C ALA A 156 21.34 -9.68 0.90
N ALA A 157 20.06 -9.35 0.72
CA ALA A 157 19.63 -8.00 0.39
C ALA A 157 19.69 -7.04 1.60
N VAL A 158 19.43 -7.53 2.81
CA VAL A 158 19.38 -6.74 4.05
C VAL A 158 20.63 -5.86 4.25
N PRO A 159 21.87 -6.37 4.25
CA PRO A 159 23.06 -5.55 4.50
C PRO A 159 23.37 -4.54 3.39
N ARG A 160 22.78 -4.67 2.18
CA ARG A 160 22.96 -3.68 1.11
C ARG A 160 22.22 -2.38 1.39
N PHE A 161 21.05 -2.45 2.04
CA PHE A 161 20.24 -1.27 2.37
C PHE A 161 19.58 -1.40 3.75
N PRO A 162 20.37 -1.51 4.84
CA PRO A 162 19.88 -1.85 6.18
C PRO A 162 18.97 -0.79 6.79
N ARG A 163 18.99 0.44 6.23
CA ARG A 163 18.16 1.58 6.64
C ARG A 163 17.00 1.86 5.69
N SER A 164 16.79 1.08 4.62
CA SER A 164 15.71 1.33 3.66
C SER A 164 14.40 0.70 4.13
N PRO A 165 13.38 1.50 4.49
CA PRO A 165 12.08 0.97 4.85
C PRO A 165 11.42 0.21 3.71
N GLU A 166 11.67 0.62 2.45
CA GLU A 166 11.07 0.02 1.25
C GLU A 166 11.57 -1.41 1.00
N LEU A 167 12.89 -1.63 1.07
CA LEU A 167 13.46 -2.98 0.95
C LEU A 167 13.05 -3.84 2.14
N MET A 168 13.25 -3.33 3.35
CA MET A 168 12.98 -4.09 4.57
C MET A 168 11.50 -4.46 4.69
N TRP A 169 10.58 -3.70 4.09
CA TRP A 169 9.17 -4.06 4.05
C TRP A 169 8.92 -5.32 3.23
N GLN A 170 9.54 -5.45 2.05
CA GLN A 170 9.39 -6.66 1.24
C GLN A 170 10.05 -7.88 1.89
N VAL A 171 11.18 -7.69 2.58
CA VAL A 171 11.81 -8.75 3.40
C VAL A 171 10.89 -9.17 4.55
N ALA A 172 10.31 -8.21 5.28
CA ALA A 172 9.41 -8.49 6.39
C ALA A 172 8.12 -9.20 5.96
N LEU A 173 7.56 -8.81 4.80
CA LEU A 173 6.41 -9.50 4.21
C LEU A 173 6.72 -10.93 3.76
N ALA A 174 7.98 -11.29 3.56
CA ALA A 174 8.31 -12.67 3.20
C ALA A 174 8.35 -13.62 4.40
N CYS A 175 8.55 -13.10 5.61
CA CYS A 175 8.57 -13.94 6.81
C CYS A 175 7.18 -14.57 7.06
N ALA A 176 7.18 -15.89 7.24
CA ALA A 176 6.03 -16.70 7.63
C ALA A 176 6.37 -17.72 8.74
N SER A 177 7.64 -17.78 9.18
CA SER A 177 8.13 -18.70 10.20
C SER A 177 9.19 -18.05 11.10
N ALA A 178 9.43 -18.66 12.25
CA ALA A 178 10.47 -18.23 13.19
C ALA A 178 11.87 -18.30 12.56
N ASP A 179 12.16 -19.34 11.75
CA ASP A 179 13.45 -19.52 11.08
C ASP A 179 13.74 -18.41 10.05
N GLN A 180 12.74 -18.04 9.25
CA GLN A 180 12.86 -16.93 8.30
C GLN A 180 13.11 -15.61 9.03
N TYR A 181 12.37 -15.36 10.12
CA TYR A 181 12.62 -14.19 10.96
C TYR A 181 14.05 -14.20 11.54
N ALA A 182 14.51 -15.32 12.09
CA ALA A 182 15.84 -15.43 12.68
C ALA A 182 16.94 -15.10 11.66
N ARG A 183 16.81 -15.56 10.40
CA ARG A 183 17.73 -15.21 9.31
C ARG A 183 17.74 -13.72 9.01
N VAL A 184 16.57 -13.08 8.93
CA VAL A 184 16.46 -11.63 8.67
C VAL A 184 17.04 -10.82 9.83
N ALA A 185 16.74 -11.21 11.07
CA ALA A 185 17.27 -10.58 12.27
C ALA A 185 18.80 -10.66 12.31
N ALA A 186 19.37 -11.85 12.08
CA ALA A 186 20.82 -12.05 12.01
C ALA A 186 21.45 -11.24 10.86
N ALA A 187 20.90 -11.30 9.65
CA ALA A 187 21.40 -10.54 8.51
C ALA A 187 21.40 -9.02 8.73
N TRP A 188 20.45 -8.51 9.53
CA TRP A 188 20.43 -7.12 9.93
C TRP A 188 21.44 -6.85 11.05
N GLN A 189 21.46 -7.65 12.11
CA GLN A 189 22.32 -7.44 13.30
C GLN A 189 23.81 -7.60 12.99
N ASP A 190 24.18 -8.61 12.21
CA ASP A 190 25.57 -8.98 11.90
C ASP A 190 26.13 -8.22 10.68
N ARG A 191 25.42 -7.19 10.21
CA ARG A 191 25.85 -6.37 9.08
C ARG A 191 27.15 -5.61 9.41
N PRO A 192 27.95 -5.24 8.39
CA PRO A 192 29.10 -4.36 8.59
C PRO A 192 28.71 -2.98 9.16
N ASP A 193 29.56 -2.45 10.04
CA ASP A 193 29.46 -1.10 10.61
C ASP A 193 28.07 -0.73 11.21
N PRO A 194 27.51 -1.53 12.14
CA PRO A 194 26.19 -1.27 12.69
C PRO A 194 26.20 -0.03 13.61
N ALA A 195 25.28 0.89 13.37
CA ALA A 195 25.00 2.00 14.28
C ALA A 195 23.65 1.79 14.99
N PRO A 196 23.50 2.19 16.27
CA PRO A 196 22.22 2.04 16.98
C PRO A 196 21.06 2.77 16.30
N ASP A 197 21.29 3.94 15.69
CA ASP A 197 20.27 4.75 15.03
C ASP A 197 19.80 4.18 13.68
N ASP A 198 20.49 3.17 13.13
CA ASP A 198 20.04 2.45 11.94
C ASP A 198 18.73 1.70 12.17
N LEU A 199 18.39 1.40 13.44
CA LEU A 199 17.13 0.74 13.79
C LEU A 199 15.91 1.62 13.46
N LEU A 200 16.00 2.93 13.70
CA LEU A 200 14.82 3.81 13.69
C LEU A 200 14.07 3.84 12.35
N PRO A 201 14.73 3.88 11.17
CA PRO A 201 14.02 3.81 9.90
C PRO A 201 13.33 2.47 9.61
N VAL A 202 13.75 1.38 10.24
CA VAL A 202 13.34 0.01 9.88
C VAL A 202 12.74 -0.80 11.02
N VAL A 203 12.57 -0.21 12.22
CA VAL A 203 12.02 -0.90 13.40
C VAL A 203 10.66 -1.52 13.12
N ARG A 204 9.80 -0.83 12.36
CA ARG A 204 8.47 -1.34 11.98
C ARG A 204 8.60 -2.61 11.14
N GLN A 205 9.55 -2.66 10.22
CA GLN A 205 9.80 -3.79 9.33
C GLN A 205 10.35 -4.97 10.12
N LEU A 206 11.34 -4.76 10.99
CA LEU A 206 11.90 -5.81 11.85
C LEU A 206 10.85 -6.39 12.81
N ALA A 207 10.05 -5.53 13.45
CA ALA A 207 8.95 -5.97 14.29
C ALA A 207 7.84 -6.70 13.51
N THR A 208 7.56 -6.28 12.27
CA THR A 208 6.62 -6.98 11.38
C THR A 208 7.15 -8.36 10.99
N ALA A 209 8.45 -8.48 10.66
CA ALA A 209 9.10 -9.75 10.36
C ALA A 209 9.01 -10.71 11.57
N ALA A 210 9.31 -10.22 12.77
CA ALA A 210 9.20 -10.98 14.02
C ALA A 210 7.76 -11.45 14.28
N SER A 211 6.80 -10.54 14.20
CA SER A 211 5.37 -10.82 14.40
C SER A 211 4.85 -11.88 13.42
N ARG A 212 5.22 -11.78 12.14
CA ARG A 212 4.85 -12.79 11.11
C ARG A 212 5.60 -14.11 11.27
N GLY A 213 6.75 -14.11 11.91
CA GLY A 213 7.45 -15.33 12.33
C GLY A 213 6.85 -15.99 13.57
N GLY A 214 5.85 -15.38 14.22
CA GLY A 214 5.28 -15.84 15.50
C GLY A 214 6.04 -15.33 16.73
N GLU A 215 7.09 -14.53 16.54
CA GLU A 215 8.01 -14.06 17.59
C GLU A 215 7.56 -12.71 18.17
N VAL A 216 6.38 -12.68 18.80
CA VAL A 216 5.77 -11.44 19.34
C VAL A 216 6.67 -10.75 20.37
N THR A 217 7.31 -11.53 21.25
CA THR A 217 8.23 -10.99 22.27
C THR A 217 9.40 -10.27 21.60
N ALA A 218 9.94 -10.84 20.52
CA ALA A 218 11.02 -10.20 19.76
C ALA A 218 10.52 -8.94 19.02
N ALA A 219 9.30 -8.96 18.48
CA ALA A 219 8.66 -7.79 17.88
C ALA A 219 8.53 -6.62 18.87
N ILE A 220 8.08 -6.91 20.11
CA ILE A 220 8.03 -5.93 21.20
C ILE A 220 9.45 -5.45 21.54
N GLY A 221 10.42 -6.37 21.58
CA GLY A 221 11.84 -6.07 21.82
C GLY A 221 12.41 -5.03 20.85
N TRP A 222 12.11 -5.14 19.56
CA TRP A 222 12.53 -4.16 18.56
C TRP A 222 11.98 -2.76 18.83
N TYR A 223 10.70 -2.65 19.15
CA TYR A 223 10.11 -1.35 19.50
C TYR A 223 10.67 -0.80 20.81
N ARG A 224 10.87 -1.63 21.84
CA ARG A 224 11.48 -1.21 23.11
C ARG A 224 12.89 -0.66 22.89
N ALA A 225 13.73 -1.36 22.11
CA ALA A 225 15.06 -0.86 21.75
C ALA A 225 15.00 0.51 21.04
N ALA A 226 14.04 0.70 20.13
CA ALA A 226 13.86 1.99 19.46
C ALA A 226 13.34 3.10 20.40
N ILE A 227 12.47 2.76 21.35
CA ILE A 227 11.98 3.66 22.40
C ILE A 227 13.15 4.09 23.30
N ASP A 228 13.98 3.15 23.74
CA ASP A 228 15.15 3.42 24.60
C ASP A 228 16.15 4.37 23.93
N LEU A 229 16.37 4.24 22.61
CA LEU A 229 17.22 5.16 21.85
C LEU A 229 16.68 6.61 21.84
N LEU A 230 15.35 6.77 21.83
CA LEU A 230 14.70 8.09 21.82
C LEU A 230 14.60 8.69 23.23
N THR A 231 14.41 7.87 24.26
CA THR A 231 14.25 8.33 25.65
C THR A 231 15.60 8.64 26.31
N SER A 232 16.64 7.84 26.04
CA SER A 232 18.01 8.07 26.53
C SER A 232 18.67 9.34 25.97
N GLY A 233 18.14 9.87 24.86
CA GLY A 233 18.71 11.01 24.16
C GLY A 233 19.90 10.68 23.25
N THR A 234 20.25 9.38 23.11
CA THR A 234 21.25 8.90 22.15
C THR A 234 20.89 9.30 20.71
N VAL A 235 19.60 9.30 20.37
CA VAL A 235 19.10 9.81 19.11
C VAL A 235 18.02 10.87 19.34
N ARG A 236 18.14 12.01 18.66
CA ARG A 236 17.24 13.16 18.87
C ARG A 236 15.90 13.06 18.13
N THR A 237 15.88 12.36 17.01
CA THR A 237 14.70 12.30 16.11
C THR A 237 14.59 10.94 15.44
N ALA A 238 13.40 10.39 15.37
CA ALA A 238 13.08 9.27 14.49
C ALA A 238 12.46 9.76 13.18
N PRO A 239 12.57 9.00 12.09
CA PRO A 239 11.77 9.24 10.89
C PRO A 239 10.28 9.17 11.24
N LYS A 240 9.47 10.07 10.66
CA LYS A 240 8.01 9.95 10.80
C LYS A 240 7.56 8.64 10.15
N PRO A 241 6.68 7.86 10.81
CA PRO A 241 6.07 6.69 10.20
C PRO A 241 5.41 7.08 8.86
N ARG A 242 5.72 6.34 7.80
CA ARG A 242 5.01 6.49 6.52
C ARG A 242 3.71 5.70 6.62
N THR A 243 2.60 6.40 6.41
CA THR A 243 1.27 5.80 6.24
C THR A 243 0.87 5.88 4.78
N THR A 244 0.41 4.75 4.23
CA THR A 244 -0.25 4.73 2.93
C THR A 244 -1.60 5.40 3.07
N THR A 245 -1.99 6.20 2.09
CA THR A 245 -3.33 6.77 2.01
C THR A 245 -3.90 6.55 0.60
N LEU A 246 -5.22 6.41 0.49
CA LEU A 246 -5.91 6.25 -0.79
C LEU A 246 -5.82 7.49 -1.70
N ALA A 247 -5.42 8.65 -1.16
CA ALA A 247 -5.24 9.88 -1.90
C ALA A 247 -4.27 9.68 -3.09
N GLY A 248 -4.80 9.86 -4.31
CA GLY A 248 -4.01 9.74 -5.55
C GLY A 248 -3.72 8.30 -5.99
N LEU A 249 -4.28 7.29 -5.32
CA LEU A 249 -4.08 5.86 -5.64
C LEU A 249 -5.22 5.25 -6.49
N GLY A 250 -6.15 6.06 -6.97
CA GLY A 250 -7.19 5.60 -7.90
C GLY A 250 -8.33 4.82 -7.24
N ALA A 251 -8.60 5.05 -5.95
CA ALA A 251 -9.57 4.28 -5.16
C ALA A 251 -10.96 4.14 -5.80
N ARG A 252 -11.47 5.20 -6.45
CA ARG A 252 -12.75 5.14 -7.18
C ARG A 252 -12.72 4.08 -8.28
N ARG A 253 -11.65 4.08 -9.08
CA ARG A 253 -11.51 3.12 -10.18
C ARG A 253 -11.28 1.70 -9.65
N ALA A 254 -10.56 1.56 -8.54
CA ALA A 254 -10.44 0.27 -7.86
C ALA A 254 -11.81 -0.28 -7.44
N ILE A 255 -12.71 0.56 -6.89
CA ILE A 255 -14.10 0.17 -6.60
C ILE A 255 -14.87 -0.25 -7.86
N GLU A 256 -14.76 0.52 -8.94
CA GLU A 256 -15.41 0.20 -10.22
C GLU A 256 -14.93 -1.15 -10.79
N ASP A 257 -13.61 -1.39 -10.77
CA ASP A 257 -12.99 -2.65 -11.20
C ASP A 257 -13.36 -3.82 -10.27
N LEU A 258 -13.43 -3.60 -8.95
CA LEU A 258 -13.86 -4.62 -7.97
C LEU A 258 -15.31 -5.06 -8.23
N CYS A 259 -16.23 -4.11 -8.43
CA CYS A 259 -17.61 -4.43 -8.79
C CYS A 259 -17.65 -5.23 -10.09
N ARG A 260 -16.97 -4.77 -11.15
CA ARG A 260 -16.92 -5.47 -12.43
C ARG A 260 -16.45 -6.92 -12.29
N VAL A 261 -15.36 -7.15 -11.55
CA VAL A 261 -14.76 -8.48 -11.38
C VAL A 261 -15.67 -9.40 -10.59
N LEU A 262 -16.14 -8.96 -9.41
CA LEU A 262 -16.93 -9.78 -8.52
C LEU A 262 -18.35 -10.03 -9.05
N ASP A 263 -18.98 -9.02 -9.66
CA ASP A 263 -20.30 -9.19 -10.31
C ASP A 263 -20.21 -10.12 -11.51
N GLY A 264 -19.15 -9.99 -12.33
CA GLY A 264 -18.91 -10.88 -13.47
C GLY A 264 -18.69 -12.33 -13.07
N ALA A 265 -18.15 -12.57 -11.87
CA ALA A 265 -17.98 -13.89 -11.27
C ALA A 265 -19.20 -14.37 -10.47
N GLY A 266 -20.24 -13.54 -10.31
CA GLY A 266 -21.41 -13.86 -9.49
C GLY A 266 -21.14 -13.96 -7.98
N VAL A 267 -20.04 -13.37 -7.50
CA VAL A 267 -19.69 -13.38 -6.07
C VAL A 267 -20.51 -12.31 -5.35
N ARG A 268 -21.28 -12.71 -4.33
CA ARG A 268 -22.01 -11.77 -3.49
C ARG A 268 -21.06 -11.11 -2.48
N PHE A 269 -20.90 -9.79 -2.56
CA PHE A 269 -19.97 -9.03 -1.73
C PHE A 269 -20.57 -7.69 -1.30
N PHE A 270 -19.94 -7.00 -0.36
CA PHE A 270 -20.28 -5.64 0.06
C PHE A 270 -19.02 -4.85 0.47
N PHE A 271 -19.07 -3.52 0.34
CA PHE A 271 -18.02 -2.67 0.92
C PHE A 271 -18.20 -2.59 2.45
N ALA A 272 -17.10 -2.76 3.18
CA ALA A 272 -17.07 -2.86 4.63
C ALA A 272 -16.29 -1.71 5.28
N ALA A 273 -16.35 -1.62 6.61
CA ALA A 273 -15.49 -0.78 7.44
C ALA A 273 -15.25 0.66 6.89
N GLY A 274 -13.98 1.07 6.73
CA GLY A 274 -13.61 2.44 6.38
C GLY A 274 -14.10 2.84 4.99
N THR A 275 -14.20 1.85 4.10
CA THR A 275 -14.75 2.03 2.75
C THR A 275 -16.25 2.29 2.79
N ALA A 276 -17.03 1.50 3.53
CA ALA A 276 -18.45 1.74 3.74
C ALA A 276 -18.71 3.12 4.37
N LEU A 277 -17.91 3.50 5.38
CA LEU A 277 -17.96 4.80 6.03
C LEU A 277 -17.76 5.95 5.02
N GLY A 278 -16.74 5.86 4.17
CA GLY A 278 -16.48 6.86 3.13
C GLY A 278 -17.62 6.98 2.13
N LEU A 279 -18.08 5.85 1.60
CA LEU A 279 -19.15 5.80 0.62
C LEU A 279 -20.45 6.41 1.18
N ILE A 280 -20.85 6.07 2.40
CA ILE A 280 -22.07 6.60 3.03
C ILE A 280 -21.91 8.07 3.44
N ARG A 281 -20.80 8.43 4.11
CA ARG A 281 -20.65 9.76 4.71
C ARG A 281 -20.41 10.87 3.70
N GLN A 282 -19.66 10.59 2.64
CA GLN A 282 -19.21 11.62 1.69
C GLN A 282 -19.30 11.20 0.22
N GLY A 283 -19.95 10.07 -0.09
CA GLY A 283 -20.18 9.60 -1.45
C GLY A 283 -18.93 9.11 -2.18
N ARG A 284 -17.83 8.86 -1.46
CA ARG A 284 -16.52 8.44 -2.02
C ARG A 284 -15.60 7.86 -0.93
N PRO A 285 -14.62 7.01 -1.29
CA PRO A 285 -13.63 6.51 -0.34
C PRO A 285 -12.96 7.62 0.48
N LEU A 286 -12.65 7.34 1.73
CA LEU A 286 -11.93 8.26 2.59
C LEU A 286 -10.50 8.42 2.07
N ALA A 287 -10.11 9.63 1.66
CA ALA A 287 -8.79 9.86 1.06
C ALA A 287 -7.63 9.61 2.04
N ALA A 288 -7.89 9.72 3.35
CA ALA A 288 -6.94 9.48 4.41
C ALA A 288 -6.84 8.00 4.82
N ASP A 289 -7.74 7.14 4.31
CA ASP A 289 -7.74 5.71 4.65
C ASP A 289 -6.60 4.96 3.99
N GLY A 290 -6.25 3.80 4.55
CA GLY A 290 -5.12 2.99 4.09
C GLY A 290 -5.41 2.21 2.81
N ASP A 291 -6.61 1.66 2.72
CA ASP A 291 -7.02 0.55 1.85
C ASP A 291 -8.52 0.59 1.52
N ILE A 292 -8.95 -0.35 0.68
CA ILE A 292 -10.35 -0.59 0.35
C ILE A 292 -10.77 -1.91 0.98
N ASP A 293 -11.80 -1.87 1.83
CA ASP A 293 -12.30 -3.03 2.56
C ASP A 293 -13.57 -3.58 1.92
N LEU A 294 -13.62 -4.90 1.73
CA LEU A 294 -14.80 -5.60 1.27
C LEU A 294 -15.06 -6.82 2.15
N GLY A 295 -16.34 -7.16 2.31
CA GLY A 295 -16.79 -8.40 2.93
C GLY A 295 -17.43 -9.34 1.92
N VAL A 296 -17.18 -10.63 2.12
CA VAL A 296 -17.91 -11.74 1.48
C VAL A 296 -18.38 -12.66 2.60
N PHE A 297 -19.66 -13.02 2.59
CA PHE A 297 -20.20 -13.91 3.63
C PHE A 297 -19.63 -15.33 3.50
N ALA A 298 -19.56 -16.05 4.61
CA ALA A 298 -18.93 -17.35 4.70
C ALA A 298 -19.57 -18.41 3.79
N GLU A 299 -20.87 -18.29 3.51
CA GLU A 299 -21.60 -19.13 2.54
C GLU A 299 -21.17 -18.90 1.08
N ASP A 300 -20.69 -17.70 0.77
CA ASP A 300 -20.21 -17.28 -0.55
C ASP A 300 -18.67 -17.27 -0.63
N TRP A 301 -17.97 -17.65 0.45
CA TRP A 301 -16.52 -17.54 0.57
C TRP A 301 -15.81 -18.76 -0.03
N ASP A 302 -15.17 -18.55 -1.18
CA ASP A 302 -14.16 -19.45 -1.73
C ASP A 302 -12.86 -18.68 -1.97
N ARG A 303 -11.92 -18.85 -1.03
CA ARG A 303 -10.61 -18.18 -1.10
C ARG A 303 -9.83 -18.57 -2.35
N ALA A 304 -9.86 -19.85 -2.73
CA ALA A 304 -9.09 -20.32 -3.88
C ALA A 304 -9.65 -19.73 -5.18
N ALA A 305 -10.97 -19.73 -5.34
CA ALA A 305 -11.63 -19.13 -6.50
C ALA A 305 -11.37 -17.61 -6.58
N LEU A 306 -11.39 -16.88 -5.45
CA LEU A 306 -11.05 -15.46 -5.42
C LEU A 306 -9.59 -15.21 -5.85
N LEU A 307 -8.64 -15.99 -5.34
CA LEU A 307 -7.24 -15.88 -5.75
C LEU A 307 -7.08 -16.15 -7.24
N GLU A 308 -7.75 -17.18 -7.76
CA GLU A 308 -7.71 -17.54 -9.18
C GLU A 308 -8.32 -16.45 -10.06
N LEU A 309 -9.44 -15.88 -9.63
CA LEU A 309 -10.14 -14.77 -10.28
C LEU A 309 -9.25 -13.54 -10.40
N PHE A 310 -8.67 -13.08 -9.29
CA PHE A 310 -7.84 -11.87 -9.27
C PHE A 310 -6.46 -12.07 -9.87
N THR A 311 -5.94 -13.31 -9.93
CA THR A 311 -4.69 -13.60 -10.67
C THR A 311 -4.86 -13.39 -12.18
N ARG A 312 -6.09 -13.55 -12.70
CA ARG A 312 -6.39 -13.40 -14.14
C ARG A 312 -6.81 -12.00 -14.54
N ASP A 313 -7.25 -11.17 -13.59
CA ASP A 313 -7.69 -9.81 -13.89
C ASP A 313 -6.50 -8.85 -13.84
N PRO A 314 -6.14 -8.21 -14.96
CA PRO A 314 -4.91 -7.45 -15.02
C PRO A 314 -4.98 -6.13 -14.23
N ALA A 315 -6.15 -5.76 -13.70
CA ALA A 315 -6.29 -4.61 -12.80
C ALA A 315 -5.71 -4.85 -11.41
N PHE A 316 -5.45 -6.10 -11.01
CA PHE A 316 -5.02 -6.46 -9.67
C PHE A 316 -3.76 -7.34 -9.69
N ASP A 317 -2.92 -7.18 -8.67
CA ASP A 317 -1.87 -8.15 -8.31
C ASP A 317 -2.11 -8.61 -6.87
N LEU A 318 -1.72 -9.84 -6.55
CA LEU A 318 -1.91 -10.40 -5.20
C LEU A 318 -0.93 -9.78 -4.20
N ASP A 319 -1.40 -9.43 -3.01
CA ASP A 319 -0.63 -8.87 -1.88
C ASP A 319 -0.98 -9.65 -0.59
N LEU A 320 -0.59 -10.94 -0.56
CA LEU A 320 -1.08 -11.90 0.43
C LEU A 320 -0.34 -11.82 1.77
N HIS A 321 -1.07 -12.14 2.84
CA HIS A 321 -0.54 -12.28 4.19
C HIS A 321 -0.67 -13.76 4.64
N PRO A 322 0.42 -14.41 5.11
CA PRO A 322 0.50 -15.85 5.34
C PRO A 322 -0.29 -16.30 6.56
N GLN A 323 -0.50 -15.41 7.53
CA GLN A 323 -1.20 -15.72 8.78
C GLN A 323 -2.68 -15.31 8.79
N THR A 324 -3.23 -14.89 7.65
CA THR A 324 -4.62 -14.41 7.59
C THR A 324 -5.34 -15.04 6.40
N GLU A 325 -6.60 -15.39 6.60
CA GLU A 325 -7.45 -15.91 5.53
C GLU A 325 -7.88 -14.82 4.54
N LYS A 326 -7.71 -13.52 4.86
CA LYS A 326 -8.06 -12.42 3.95
C LYS A 326 -7.35 -12.55 2.60
N VAL A 327 -8.01 -12.07 1.55
CA VAL A 327 -7.42 -11.91 0.23
C VAL A 327 -6.98 -10.46 0.09
N GLY A 328 -5.66 -10.23 0.20
CA GLY A 328 -5.04 -8.94 -0.02
C GLY A 328 -4.66 -8.75 -1.49
N LEU A 329 -4.98 -7.59 -2.05
CA LEU A 329 -4.71 -7.22 -3.44
C LEU A 329 -4.10 -5.83 -3.54
N ARG A 330 -3.48 -5.57 -4.69
CA ARG A 330 -3.03 -4.25 -5.13
C ARG A 330 -3.68 -3.91 -6.46
N HIS A 331 -4.49 -2.86 -6.51
CA HIS A 331 -4.97 -2.30 -7.78
C HIS A 331 -3.82 -1.62 -8.54
N ARG A 332 -3.82 -1.68 -9.88
CA ARG A 332 -2.82 -1.04 -10.74
C ARG A 332 -2.68 0.47 -10.55
N GLY A 333 -3.73 1.13 -10.03
CA GLY A 333 -3.72 2.53 -9.59
C GLY A 333 -2.88 2.79 -8.33
N GLY A 334 -2.68 1.76 -7.51
CA GLY A 334 -1.86 1.75 -6.29
C GLY A 334 -2.66 1.44 -5.02
N SER A 335 -3.99 1.49 -5.05
CA SER A 335 -4.85 1.20 -3.90
C SER A 335 -4.64 -0.22 -3.40
N PRO A 336 -4.27 -0.43 -2.11
CA PRO A 336 -4.43 -1.73 -1.49
C PRO A 336 -5.92 -2.04 -1.31
N VAL A 337 -6.25 -3.33 -1.37
CA VAL A 337 -7.60 -3.84 -1.19
C VAL A 337 -7.52 -5.06 -0.29
N ASP A 338 -8.39 -5.14 0.70
CA ASP A 338 -8.54 -6.31 1.56
C ASP A 338 -9.96 -6.86 1.44
N ILE A 339 -10.07 -8.15 1.13
CA ILE A 339 -11.34 -8.89 1.11
C ILE A 339 -11.38 -9.83 2.30
N PHE A 340 -12.37 -9.62 3.16
CA PHE A 340 -12.56 -10.36 4.41
C PHE A 340 -13.70 -11.35 4.30
N ARG A 341 -13.52 -12.49 4.97
CA ARG A 341 -14.58 -13.47 5.21
C ARG A 341 -15.43 -13.04 6.40
N PHE A 342 -16.73 -12.91 6.19
CA PHE A 342 -17.71 -12.62 7.23
C PHE A 342 -18.47 -13.91 7.62
N TYR A 343 -18.34 -14.38 8.85
CA TYR A 343 -18.90 -15.67 9.28
C TYR A 343 -19.83 -15.51 10.50
N PRO A 344 -20.91 -16.30 10.58
CA PRO A 344 -21.79 -16.27 11.75
C PRO A 344 -21.11 -16.94 12.96
N ASP A 345 -21.28 -16.34 14.14
CA ASP A 345 -20.95 -16.92 15.44
C ASP A 345 -21.99 -16.42 16.46
N GLY A 346 -22.87 -17.33 16.90
CA GLY A 346 -24.03 -16.99 17.71
C GLY A 346 -25.06 -16.13 16.96
N ASP A 347 -25.44 -15.01 17.57
CA ASP A 347 -26.39 -14.03 17.03
C ASP A 347 -25.72 -12.90 16.23
N LYS A 348 -24.42 -13.03 15.94
CA LYS A 348 -23.60 -12.02 15.26
C LYS A 348 -22.91 -12.57 14.03
N VAL A 349 -22.42 -11.65 13.19
CA VAL A 349 -21.51 -11.95 12.08
C VAL A 349 -20.17 -11.30 12.38
N PHE A 350 -19.10 -12.08 12.29
CA PHE A 350 -17.74 -11.65 12.58
C PHE A 350 -16.87 -11.62 11.34
N HIS A 351 -15.83 -10.80 11.37
CA HIS A 351 -14.67 -10.94 10.50
C HIS A 351 -13.38 -10.72 11.29
N ASP A 352 -12.29 -11.34 10.83
CA ASP A 352 -11.03 -11.40 11.56
C ASP A 352 -10.06 -10.29 11.16
N GLY A 353 -9.47 -9.67 12.18
CA GLY A 353 -8.21 -8.97 12.10
C GLY A 353 -7.05 -9.89 12.51
N VAL A 354 -5.85 -9.32 12.59
CA VAL A 354 -4.64 -10.09 12.94
C VAL A 354 -4.67 -10.60 14.41
N PHE A 355 -5.29 -9.83 15.31
CA PHE A 355 -5.33 -10.13 16.76
C PHE A 355 -6.65 -9.73 17.44
N VAL A 356 -7.64 -9.37 16.63
CA VAL A 356 -8.98 -8.99 17.03
C VAL A 356 -9.96 -9.60 16.04
N ARG A 357 -11.23 -9.65 16.42
CA ARG A 357 -12.35 -9.87 15.50
C ARG A 357 -13.38 -8.79 15.73
N TRP A 358 -14.07 -8.38 14.68
CA TRP A 358 -15.12 -7.37 14.76
C TRP A 358 -16.46 -7.98 14.42
N TRP A 359 -17.47 -7.67 15.24
CA TRP A 359 -18.82 -8.18 15.06
C TRP A 359 -19.77 -7.15 14.43
N ASN A 360 -20.83 -7.65 13.82
CA ASN A 360 -21.99 -6.85 13.42
C ASN A 360 -23.25 -7.66 13.67
N SER A 361 -24.38 -6.99 13.87
CA SER A 361 -25.69 -7.66 13.82
C SER A 361 -25.92 -8.22 12.41
N PRO A 362 -26.53 -9.41 12.23
CA PRO A 362 -26.80 -9.96 10.89
C PRO A 362 -27.52 -8.96 9.98
N PHE A 363 -27.06 -8.87 8.73
CA PHE A 363 -27.56 -7.91 7.75
C PHE A 363 -27.61 -8.50 6.33
N GLU A 364 -28.54 -8.00 5.54
CA GLU A 364 -28.61 -8.25 4.10
C GLU A 364 -27.74 -7.25 3.33
N ILE A 365 -27.47 -7.53 2.04
CA ILE A 365 -26.74 -6.64 1.15
C ILE A 365 -27.73 -5.90 0.24
N THR A 366 -27.60 -4.57 0.17
CA THR A 366 -28.39 -3.72 -0.74
C THR A 366 -27.46 -2.87 -1.59
N ARG A 367 -27.75 -2.81 -2.89
CA ARG A 367 -27.05 -1.90 -3.81
C ARG A 367 -27.59 -0.48 -3.70
N ARG A 368 -26.67 0.49 -3.71
CA ARG A 368 -26.97 1.93 -3.63
C ARG A 368 -26.21 2.66 -4.73
N GLU A 369 -26.85 3.67 -5.33
CA GLU A 369 -26.20 4.52 -6.33
C GLU A 369 -25.38 5.61 -5.64
N ILE A 370 -24.04 5.50 -5.71
CA ILE A 370 -23.11 6.44 -5.08
C ILE A 370 -22.07 6.87 -6.12
N GLY A 371 -21.98 8.19 -6.36
CA GLY A 371 -21.00 8.73 -7.32
C GLY A 371 -21.20 8.25 -8.77
N GLY A 372 -22.40 7.79 -9.13
CA GLY A 372 -22.72 7.23 -10.45
C GLY A 372 -22.35 5.75 -10.61
N GLN A 373 -22.04 5.06 -9.52
CA GLN A 373 -21.76 3.63 -9.47
C GLN A 373 -22.77 2.94 -8.54
N SER A 374 -23.29 1.79 -8.98
CA SER A 374 -24.08 0.89 -8.14
C SER A 374 -23.15 0.09 -7.24
N VAL A 375 -23.13 0.39 -5.93
CA VAL A 375 -22.23 -0.23 -4.96
C VAL A 375 -23.00 -1.08 -3.94
N PRO A 376 -22.58 -2.33 -3.67
CA PRO A 376 -23.21 -3.14 -2.63
C PRO A 376 -22.70 -2.75 -1.24
N LEU A 377 -23.63 -2.54 -0.31
CA LEU A 377 -23.40 -2.12 1.06
C LEU A 377 -24.31 -2.91 2.01
N PRO A 378 -24.03 -2.92 3.32
CA PRO A 378 -25.00 -3.39 4.31
C PRO A 378 -26.37 -2.71 4.12
N ALA A 379 -27.46 -3.47 4.19
CA ALA A 379 -28.81 -3.00 3.90
C ALA A 379 -29.23 -1.85 4.82
N ASP A 380 -28.80 -1.91 6.09
CA ASP A 380 -28.86 -0.83 7.07
C ASP A 380 -27.45 -0.31 7.40
N PRO A 381 -26.92 0.66 6.62
CA PRO A 381 -25.61 1.24 6.87
C PRO A 381 -25.57 2.07 8.15
N GLU A 382 -26.71 2.57 8.63
CA GLU A 382 -26.76 3.36 9.87
C GLU A 382 -26.35 2.46 11.04
N ARG A 383 -27.06 1.34 11.20
CA ARG A 383 -26.76 0.37 12.25
C ARG A 383 -25.34 -0.17 12.11
N TYR A 384 -24.93 -0.56 10.91
CA TYR A 384 -23.59 -1.07 10.65
C TYR A 384 -22.51 -0.05 11.07
N LEU A 385 -22.63 1.22 10.70
CA LEU A 385 -21.62 2.23 11.05
C LEU A 385 -21.65 2.64 12.53
N VAL A 386 -22.82 2.60 13.19
CA VAL A 386 -22.91 2.78 14.65
C VAL A 386 -22.21 1.65 15.40
N GLU A 387 -22.36 0.40 14.96
CA GLU A 387 -21.66 -0.75 15.55
C GLU A 387 -20.13 -0.61 15.39
N ASN A 388 -19.66 -0.17 14.22
CA ASN A 388 -18.23 -0.05 13.92
C ASN A 388 -17.55 1.17 14.59
N TYR A 389 -18.24 2.31 14.67
CA TYR A 389 -17.62 3.61 15.00
C TYR A 389 -18.35 4.39 16.10
N GLY A 390 -19.45 3.87 16.64
CA GLY A 390 -20.28 4.54 17.64
C GLY A 390 -21.29 5.52 17.04
N PRO A 391 -22.17 6.11 17.89
CA PRO A 391 -23.28 6.96 17.44
C PRO A 391 -22.83 8.23 16.70
N GLU A 392 -21.60 8.69 16.96
CA GLU A 392 -21.04 9.91 16.37
C GLU A 392 -20.25 9.67 15.07
N TRP A 393 -20.40 8.50 14.43
CA TRP A 393 -19.63 8.10 13.22
C TRP A 393 -19.67 9.12 12.06
N ARG A 394 -20.72 9.95 12.01
CA ARG A 394 -20.85 11.05 11.03
C ARG A 394 -19.80 12.13 11.21
N THR A 395 -19.27 12.31 12.41
CA THR A 395 -18.23 13.28 12.71
C THR A 395 -16.86 12.62 12.53
N PRO A 396 -15.95 13.17 11.71
CA PRO A 396 -14.61 12.61 11.55
C PRO A 396 -13.84 12.56 12.88
N TRP A 397 -13.29 11.39 13.22
CA TRP A 397 -12.40 11.21 14.36
C TRP A 397 -11.01 10.73 13.90
N PRO A 398 -10.04 11.66 13.70
CA PRO A 398 -8.70 11.30 13.23
C PRO A 398 -7.88 10.42 14.18
N GLY A 399 -8.31 10.27 15.43
CA GLY A 399 -7.64 9.46 16.45
C GLY A 399 -8.18 8.04 16.59
N PHE A 400 -9.26 7.70 15.88
CA PHE A 400 -9.90 6.38 15.93
C PHE A 400 -8.90 5.27 15.57
N ASP A 401 -8.94 4.18 16.34
CA ASP A 401 -8.18 2.97 16.07
C ASP A 401 -9.10 1.75 16.06
N ALA A 402 -9.21 1.10 14.91
CA ALA A 402 -10.05 -0.08 14.77
C ALA A 402 -9.58 -1.24 15.67
N PHE A 403 -8.36 -1.21 16.21
CA PHE A 403 -7.78 -2.30 17.00
C PHE A 403 -7.83 -2.06 18.52
N THR A 404 -8.60 -1.07 18.97
CA THR A 404 -8.76 -0.70 20.38
C THR A 404 -10.24 -0.68 20.77
N ASP A 405 -10.49 -0.34 22.03
CA ASP A 405 -11.81 -0.03 22.57
C ASP A 405 -12.49 1.21 21.94
N ASP A 406 -11.80 1.91 21.02
CA ASP A 406 -12.41 2.94 20.18
C ASP A 406 -13.47 2.34 19.22
N ALA A 407 -13.27 1.08 18.78
CA ALA A 407 -14.22 0.32 17.98
C ALA A 407 -15.21 -0.45 18.88
N PRO A 408 -16.50 -0.06 18.96
CA PRO A 408 -17.45 -0.67 19.89
C PRO A 408 -17.72 -2.15 19.61
N ASN A 409 -17.46 -2.59 18.38
CA ASN A 409 -17.70 -3.94 17.93
C ASN A 409 -16.47 -4.86 17.98
N LEU A 410 -15.41 -4.46 18.66
CA LEU A 410 -14.16 -5.23 18.73
C LEU A 410 -14.19 -6.28 19.84
N GLU A 411 -13.63 -7.45 19.54
CA GLU A 411 -13.23 -8.47 20.51
C GLU A 411 -11.74 -8.81 20.31
N VAL A 412 -10.97 -8.82 21.39
CA VAL A 412 -9.54 -9.18 21.34
C VAL A 412 -9.39 -10.70 21.33
N THR A 413 -8.72 -11.23 20.31
CA THR A 413 -8.47 -12.67 20.17
C THR A 413 -7.04 -13.05 20.56
N ARG A 414 -6.09 -12.10 20.49
CA ARG A 414 -4.67 -12.33 20.81
C ARG A 414 -4.08 -11.17 21.62
N PRO A 415 -4.23 -11.18 22.96
CA PRO A 415 -3.78 -10.09 23.83
C PRO A 415 -2.29 -9.75 23.69
N GLU A 416 -1.44 -10.74 23.39
CA GLU A 416 0.00 -10.54 23.19
C GLU A 416 0.31 -9.64 21.98
N PHE A 417 -0.48 -9.74 20.90
CA PHE A 417 -0.37 -8.86 19.73
C PHE A 417 -0.98 -7.49 20.01
N GLN A 418 -2.01 -7.40 20.86
CA GLN A 418 -2.55 -6.12 21.29
C GLN A 418 -1.49 -5.30 22.06
N ARG A 419 -0.70 -5.96 22.93
CA ARG A 419 0.45 -5.31 23.60
C ARG A 419 1.51 -4.85 22.60
N LEU A 420 1.81 -5.65 21.58
CA LEU A 420 2.69 -5.23 20.49
C LEU A 420 2.16 -3.98 19.77
N HIS A 421 0.86 -3.92 19.50
CA HIS A 421 0.20 -2.77 18.88
C HIS A 421 0.34 -1.51 19.74
N PHE A 422 0.09 -1.59 21.05
CA PHE A 422 0.30 -0.46 21.96
C PHE A 422 1.78 -0.04 22.07
N THR A 423 2.71 -1.00 22.08
CA THR A 423 4.15 -0.71 22.07
C THR A 423 4.57 0.02 20.78
N ARG A 424 4.03 -0.39 19.62
CA ARG A 424 4.22 0.32 18.35
C ARG A 424 3.68 1.74 18.45
N ARG A 425 2.46 1.94 18.94
CA ARG A 425 1.85 3.26 19.09
C ARG A 425 2.67 4.17 19.99
N ALA A 426 3.20 3.65 21.11
CA ALA A 426 4.11 4.39 21.97
C ALA A 426 5.35 4.91 21.22
N TYR A 427 5.98 4.04 20.41
CA TYR A 427 7.08 4.44 19.54
C TYR A 427 6.66 5.52 18.53
N GLU A 428 5.51 5.37 17.87
CA GLU A 428 5.01 6.34 16.90
C GLU A 428 4.74 7.73 17.53
N ARG A 429 4.23 7.76 18.78
CA ARG A 429 4.04 8.99 19.56
C ARG A 429 5.37 9.64 19.94
N LEU A 430 6.35 8.86 20.41
CA LEU A 430 7.70 9.36 20.70
C LEU A 430 8.40 9.90 19.45
N ALA A 431 8.23 9.24 18.31
CA ALA A 431 8.83 9.66 17.04
C ALA A 431 8.38 11.05 16.58
N VAL A 432 7.19 11.50 17.02
CA VAL A 432 6.66 12.85 16.76
C VAL A 432 6.80 13.80 17.96
N GLY A 433 7.48 13.38 19.03
CA GLY A 433 7.77 14.19 20.22
C GLY A 433 6.66 14.22 21.28
N ASP A 434 5.62 13.40 21.13
CA ASP A 434 4.48 13.34 22.06
C ASP A 434 4.74 12.32 23.18
N ARG A 435 5.53 12.73 24.18
CA ARG A 435 5.92 11.87 25.31
C ARG A 435 4.74 11.46 26.16
N ALA A 436 3.80 12.38 26.42
CA ALA A 436 2.64 12.10 27.27
C ALA A 436 1.72 11.03 26.66
N ALA A 437 1.44 11.12 25.34
CA ALA A 437 0.67 10.08 24.67
C ALA A 437 1.44 8.76 24.60
N ALA A 438 2.77 8.79 24.45
CA ALA A 438 3.58 7.58 24.47
C ALA A 438 3.51 6.84 25.81
N ASP A 439 3.58 7.56 26.93
CA ASP A 439 3.47 6.98 28.27
C ASP A 439 2.10 6.31 28.50
N GLN A 440 1.02 6.90 27.96
CA GLN A 440 -0.31 6.30 27.98
C GLN A 440 -0.36 4.98 27.20
N GLU A 441 0.22 4.94 25.99
CA GLU A 441 0.27 3.71 25.19
C GLU A 441 1.16 2.65 25.85
N LEU A 442 2.27 3.04 26.50
CA LEU A 442 3.11 2.11 27.27
C LEU A 442 2.37 1.53 28.48
N ALA A 443 1.55 2.33 29.17
CA ALA A 443 0.71 1.83 30.25
C ALA A 443 -0.31 0.79 29.75
N ARG A 444 -0.90 1.00 28.56
CA ARG A 444 -1.80 0.03 27.90
C ARG A 444 -1.06 -1.22 27.42
N ALA A 445 0.22 -1.10 27.08
CA ALA A 445 1.06 -2.22 26.67
C ALA A 445 1.55 -3.10 27.84
N ALA A 446 1.38 -2.65 29.09
CA ALA A 446 1.83 -3.38 30.27
C ALA A 446 1.13 -4.75 30.40
N ASP A 447 1.87 -5.75 30.86
CA ASP A 447 1.29 -7.07 31.13
C ASP A 447 0.59 -7.05 32.49
N PRO A 448 -0.74 -7.26 32.57
CA PRO A 448 -1.44 -7.32 33.85
C PRO A 448 -0.91 -8.42 34.78
N ALA A 449 -0.28 -9.46 34.23
CA ALA A 449 0.28 -10.59 34.98
C ALA A 449 1.73 -10.39 35.45
N ALA A 450 2.36 -9.25 35.13
CA ALA A 450 3.74 -8.93 35.53
C ALA A 450 3.84 -8.03 36.78
N GLY A 451 2.73 -7.84 37.51
CA GLY A 451 2.62 -7.01 38.72
C GLY A 451 2.69 -7.79 40.02
#